data_AF-A0A2S5DAR1-F1
#
_entry.id   AF-A0A2S5DAR1-F1
#
_cell.length_a   1.000
_cell.length_b   1.000
_cell.length_c   1.000
_cell.angle_alpha   90.00
_cell.angle_beta   90.00
_cell.angle_gamma   90.00
#
_symmetry.space_group_name_H-M   'P 1'
#
loop_
_entity.id
_entity.type
_entity.pdbx_description
1 polymer ?
#
loop_
_entity_poly.entity_id
_entity_poly.type
_entity_poly.pdbx_seq_one_letter_code
_entity_poly.pdbx_strand_id
1 'polypeptide(L)'
;MATLTLSGRTALAAALASQTLHFAWGVGDAAWDDKPVPELVDATALLSEVGRRLITEVRFVTEDAAGEVVVPTGRYRISADPTRHLLLRIAFEFGDAAASVIREVAVFAGTRTKPDLPAGQRYFTPDQMVAPGTLVALERITPIHRSPATRETFEHVISL
;
A
#
# COMPACT_ATOMS: atom_id res chain seq x y z
N MET A 1 -30.27 11.83 -4.64
CA MET A 1 -28.99 11.26 -4.18
C MET A 1 -27.92 11.68 -5.17
N ALA A 2 -26.78 12.21 -4.71
CA ALA A 2 -25.67 12.58 -5.60
C ALA A 2 -24.81 11.34 -5.90
N THR A 3 -24.29 11.23 -7.13
CA THR A 3 -23.42 10.12 -7.57
C THR A 3 -22.01 10.63 -7.80
N LEU A 4 -21.00 9.91 -7.30
CA LEU A 4 -19.60 10.23 -7.57
C LEU A 4 -19.26 9.93 -9.05
N THR A 5 -19.05 10.99 -9.82
CA THR A 5 -18.74 10.92 -11.26
C THR A 5 -17.34 10.37 -11.52
N LEU A 6 -17.08 9.93 -12.75
CA LEU A 6 -15.73 9.51 -13.16
C LEU A 6 -14.71 10.64 -12.99
N SER A 7 -15.06 11.88 -13.34
CA SER A 7 -14.20 13.05 -13.11
C SER A 7 -13.92 13.29 -11.63
N GLY A 8 -14.91 13.06 -10.75
CA GLY A 8 -14.72 13.12 -9.29
C GLY A 8 -13.73 12.07 -8.79
N ARG A 9 -13.82 10.83 -9.27
CA ARG A 9 -12.89 9.75 -8.92
C ARG A 9 -11.47 10.03 -9.40
N THR A 10 -11.32 10.54 -10.63
CA THR A 10 -10.03 11.00 -11.15
C THR A 10 -9.44 12.12 -10.28
N ALA A 11 -10.26 13.08 -9.84
CA ALA A 11 -9.81 14.15 -8.94
C ALA A 11 -9.35 13.60 -7.57
N LEU A 12 -10.06 12.61 -7.02
CA LEU A 12 -9.66 11.94 -5.78
C LEU A 12 -8.37 11.14 -5.94
N ALA A 13 -8.18 10.46 -7.07
CA ALA A 13 -6.94 9.76 -7.38
C ALA A 13 -5.76 10.74 -7.46
N ALA A 14 -5.96 11.88 -8.12
CA ALA A 14 -4.94 12.92 -8.19
C ALA A 14 -4.61 13.51 -6.81
N ALA A 15 -5.64 13.76 -5.98
CA ALA A 15 -5.43 14.19 -4.61
C ALA A 15 -4.64 13.16 -3.80
N LEU A 16 -4.99 11.88 -3.89
CA LEU A 16 -4.28 10.79 -3.21
C LEU A 16 -2.83 10.67 -3.68
N ALA A 17 -2.56 10.74 -4.98
CA ALA A 17 -1.22 10.66 -5.55
C ALA A 17 -0.29 11.81 -5.11
N SER A 18 -0.85 12.95 -4.70
CA SER A 18 -0.09 14.09 -4.16
C SER A 18 0.25 13.98 -2.67
N GLN A 19 -0.30 12.99 -1.97
CA GLN A 19 0.00 12.74 -0.56
C GLN A 19 1.31 11.96 -0.41
N THR A 20 1.91 12.03 0.79
CA THR A 20 2.91 11.04 1.19
C THR A 20 2.24 9.69 1.38
N LEU A 21 2.55 8.73 0.52
CA LEU A 21 2.01 7.38 0.58
C LEU A 21 3.03 6.41 1.19
N HIS A 22 2.57 5.58 2.12
CA HIS A 22 3.36 4.48 2.68
C HIS A 22 2.64 3.16 2.48
N PHE A 23 3.41 2.11 2.22
CA PHE A 23 2.93 0.73 2.20
C PHE A 23 3.37 0.04 3.48
N ALA A 24 2.42 -0.45 4.26
CA ALA A 24 2.61 -0.99 5.59
C ALA A 24 2.51 -2.51 5.60
N TRP A 25 3.17 -3.11 6.59
CA TRP A 25 3.11 -4.53 6.89
C TRP A 25 2.57 -4.76 8.30
N GLY A 26 1.69 -5.74 8.44
CA GLY A 26 1.15 -6.22 9.70
C GLY A 26 1.38 -7.72 9.86
N VAL A 27 1.71 -8.14 11.08
CA VAL A 27 1.80 -9.58 11.40
C VAL A 27 0.43 -10.25 11.31
N GLY A 28 -0.64 -9.49 11.55
CA GLY A 28 -2.00 -9.99 11.54
C GLY A 28 -2.25 -11.01 12.66
N ASP A 29 -3.18 -11.93 12.41
CA ASP A 29 -3.50 -13.06 13.28
C ASP A 29 -3.17 -14.38 12.58
N ALA A 30 -2.44 -15.27 13.25
CA ALA A 30 -2.08 -16.59 12.72
C ALA A 30 -3.30 -17.49 12.48
N ALA A 31 -4.43 -17.24 13.14
CA ALA A 31 -5.67 -17.98 12.91
C ALA A 31 -6.23 -17.80 11.49
N TRP A 32 -5.82 -16.75 10.77
CA TRP A 32 -6.25 -16.51 9.39
C TRP A 32 -5.65 -17.49 8.38
N ASP A 33 -4.54 -18.14 8.74
CA ASP A 33 -3.82 -19.07 7.86
C ASP A 33 -4.69 -20.30 7.53
N ASP A 34 -5.43 -20.80 8.54
CA ASP A 34 -6.33 -21.94 8.39
C ASP A 34 -7.75 -21.50 7.99
N LYS A 35 -8.13 -20.28 8.37
CA LYS A 35 -9.48 -19.74 8.14
C LYS A 35 -9.39 -18.28 7.68
N PRO A 36 -9.37 -18.03 6.36
CA PRO A 36 -9.36 -16.69 5.82
C PRO A 36 -10.52 -15.86 6.37
N VAL A 37 -10.22 -14.63 6.80
CA VAL A 37 -11.20 -13.68 7.33
C VAL A 37 -11.21 -12.45 6.43
N PRO A 38 -12.38 -12.00 5.94
CA PRO A 38 -12.47 -10.83 5.08
C PRO A 38 -12.03 -9.55 5.80
N GLU A 39 -11.46 -8.62 5.05
CA GLU A 39 -11.05 -7.30 5.52
C GLU A 39 -12.26 -6.51 6.07
N LEU A 40 -11.98 -5.65 7.04
CA LEU A 40 -13.00 -4.80 7.66
C LEU A 40 -13.00 -3.43 6.98
N VAL A 41 -14.15 -3.02 6.46
CA VAL A 41 -14.31 -1.73 5.74
C VAL A 41 -14.14 -0.51 6.66
N ASP A 42 -14.35 -0.69 7.95
CA ASP A 42 -14.18 0.33 8.99
C ASP A 42 -12.83 0.24 9.72
N ALA A 43 -11.92 -0.61 9.24
CA ALA A 43 -10.55 -0.65 9.74
C ALA A 43 -9.87 0.70 9.54
N THR A 44 -9.13 1.15 10.56
CA THR A 44 -8.30 2.36 10.50
C THR A 44 -6.81 2.09 10.71
N ALA A 45 -6.43 0.83 10.96
CA ALA A 45 -5.06 0.39 11.21
C ALA A 45 -4.88 -1.11 10.87
N LEU A 46 -3.62 -1.54 10.74
CA LEU A 46 -3.26 -2.97 10.66
C LEU A 46 -3.27 -3.63 12.03
N LEU A 47 -3.48 -4.95 12.09
CA LEU A 47 -3.24 -5.71 13.32
C LEU A 47 -1.74 -5.98 13.45
N SER A 48 -1.17 -5.54 14.57
CA SER A 48 0.26 -5.71 14.88
C SER A 48 1.16 -5.21 13.75
N GLU A 49 1.02 -3.93 13.41
CA GLU A 49 1.85 -3.26 12.41
C GLU A 49 3.35 -3.37 12.76
N VAL A 50 4.17 -3.75 11.80
CA VAL A 50 5.63 -3.91 11.96
C VAL A 50 6.39 -2.70 11.41
N GLY A 51 5.86 -2.08 10.37
CA GLY A 51 6.40 -0.86 9.81
C GLY A 51 5.91 -0.58 8.41
N ARG A 52 6.33 0.56 7.87
CA ARG A 52 5.88 1.08 6.58
C ARG A 52 7.04 1.56 5.74
N ARG A 53 6.94 1.32 4.44
CA ARG A 53 7.87 1.84 3.45
C ARG A 53 7.25 2.96 2.64
N LEU A 54 7.99 4.05 2.46
CA LEU A 54 7.61 5.14 1.56
C LEU A 54 7.44 4.59 0.13
N ILE A 55 6.29 4.86 -0.48
CA ILE A 55 6.02 4.52 -1.88
C ILE A 55 6.63 5.62 -2.75
N THR A 56 7.66 5.28 -3.53
CA THR A 56 8.36 6.25 -4.37
C THR A 56 7.92 6.24 -5.83
N GLU A 57 7.19 5.22 -6.26
CA GLU A 57 6.65 5.13 -7.62
C GLU A 57 5.13 5.01 -7.57
N VAL A 58 4.48 6.12 -7.91
CA VAL A 58 3.03 6.28 -8.03
C VAL A 58 2.75 6.75 -9.45
N ARG A 59 1.96 5.98 -10.22
CA ARG A 59 1.67 6.28 -11.62
C ARG A 59 0.18 6.13 -11.91
N PHE A 60 -0.38 7.02 -12.72
CA PHE A 60 -1.72 6.82 -13.24
C PHE A 60 -1.71 5.70 -14.28
N VAL A 61 -2.78 4.92 -14.32
CA VAL A 61 -2.94 3.83 -15.28
C VAL A 61 -4.35 3.77 -15.85
N THR A 62 -4.51 3.20 -17.04
CA THR A 62 -5.83 2.90 -17.63
C THR A 62 -5.95 1.40 -17.83
N GLU A 63 -7.17 0.87 -17.69
CA GLU A 63 -7.49 -0.51 -18.05
C GLU A 63 -7.15 -0.72 -19.54
N ASP A 64 -6.40 -1.77 -19.84
CA ASP A 64 -6.00 -2.15 -21.19
C ASP A 64 -5.73 -3.67 -21.23
N ALA A 65 -6.52 -4.40 -22.02
CA ALA A 65 -6.37 -5.86 -22.17
C ALA A 65 -4.98 -6.26 -22.73
N ALA A 66 -4.30 -5.37 -23.45
CA ALA A 66 -2.94 -5.55 -23.95
C ALA A 66 -1.89 -4.79 -23.11
N GLY A 67 -2.29 -4.24 -21.95
CA GLY A 67 -1.42 -3.47 -21.06
C GLY A 67 -0.32 -4.32 -20.44
N GLU A 68 0.81 -3.68 -20.15
CA GLU A 68 2.01 -4.29 -19.58
C GLU A 68 1.95 -4.52 -18.06
N VAL A 69 1.13 -3.76 -17.34
CA VAL A 69 0.93 -3.91 -15.90
C VAL A 69 -0.12 -4.98 -15.67
N VAL A 70 0.24 -6.07 -15.00
CA VAL A 70 -0.65 -7.20 -14.74
C VAL A 70 -0.78 -7.38 -13.24
N VAL A 71 -1.98 -7.16 -12.72
CA VAL A 71 -2.34 -7.38 -11.31
C VAL A 71 -3.58 -8.29 -11.24
N PRO A 72 -3.91 -8.88 -10.09
CA PRO A 72 -5.05 -9.79 -9.98
C PRO A 72 -6.40 -9.19 -10.44
N THR A 73 -6.56 -7.87 -10.33
CA THR A 73 -7.79 -7.15 -10.72
C THR A 73 -7.88 -6.85 -12.21
N GLY A 74 -6.80 -7.01 -12.99
CA GLY A 74 -6.83 -6.74 -14.42
C GLY A 74 -5.48 -6.37 -15.03
N ARG A 75 -5.53 -5.94 -16.28
CA ARG A 75 -4.38 -5.44 -17.03
C ARG A 75 -4.51 -3.95 -17.28
N TYR A 76 -3.40 -3.26 -17.15
CA TYR A 76 -3.34 -1.81 -17.23
C TYR A 76 -2.13 -1.34 -18.04
N ARG A 77 -2.24 -0.13 -18.58
CA ARG A 77 -1.14 0.61 -19.23
C ARG A 77 -0.89 1.90 -18.48
N ILE A 78 0.38 2.30 -18.36
CA ILE A 78 0.75 3.60 -17.79
C ILE A 78 0.10 4.74 -18.58
N SER A 79 -0.52 5.68 -17.86
CA SER A 79 -1.13 6.90 -18.42
C SER A 79 -0.29 8.13 -18.04
N ALA A 80 -0.15 9.07 -18.99
CA ALA A 80 0.42 10.38 -18.73
C ALA A 80 -0.61 11.32 -18.09
N ASP A 81 -1.88 11.15 -18.42
CA ASP A 81 -2.99 11.93 -17.88
C ASP A 81 -3.55 11.27 -16.61
N PRO A 82 -4.05 12.07 -15.63
CA PRO A 82 -4.72 11.54 -14.45
C PRO A 82 -5.91 10.63 -14.79
N THR A 83 -5.99 9.50 -14.12
CA THR A 83 -7.10 8.54 -14.21
C THR A 83 -7.64 8.23 -12.81
N ARG A 84 -8.71 7.43 -12.73
CA ARG A 84 -9.23 6.91 -11.45
C ARG A 84 -8.37 5.79 -10.84
N HIS A 85 -7.29 5.37 -11.50
CA HIS A 85 -6.46 4.25 -11.09
C HIS A 85 -5.02 4.68 -10.81
N LEU A 86 -4.48 4.24 -9.69
CA LEU A 86 -3.09 4.47 -9.30
C LEU A 86 -2.35 3.14 -9.19
N LEU A 87 -1.32 2.96 -10.00
CA LEU A 87 -0.30 1.95 -9.78
C LEU A 87 0.66 2.44 -8.70
N LEU A 88 0.88 1.57 -7.71
CA LEU A 88 1.86 1.72 -6.65
C LEU A 88 2.88 0.60 -6.80
N ARG A 89 4.16 0.97 -6.91
CA ARG A 89 5.27 0.00 -6.87
C ARG A 89 6.10 0.18 -5.63
N ILE A 90 6.31 -0.93 -4.94
CA ILE A 90 7.00 -0.97 -3.66
C ILE A 90 8.03 -2.07 -3.73
N ALA A 91 9.25 -1.76 -3.32
CA ALA A 91 10.31 -2.75 -3.19
C ALA A 91 10.94 -2.61 -1.81
N PHE A 92 10.59 -3.52 -0.91
CA PHE A 92 11.17 -3.59 0.42
C PHE A 92 12.65 -3.98 0.34
N GLU A 93 13.42 -3.51 1.31
CA GLU A 93 14.83 -3.85 1.46
C GLU A 93 14.98 -5.14 2.28
N PHE A 94 16.15 -5.76 2.17
CA PHE A 94 16.44 -7.04 2.83
C PHE A 94 16.20 -6.99 4.34
N GLY A 95 16.61 -5.90 5.00
CA GLY A 95 16.45 -5.71 6.44
C GLY A 95 15.04 -5.32 6.88
N ASP A 96 14.17 -4.90 5.95
CA ASP A 96 12.82 -4.46 6.31
C ASP A 96 12.03 -5.64 6.89
N ALA A 97 11.56 -5.48 8.13
CA ALA A 97 10.84 -6.48 8.93
C ALA A 97 11.44 -7.90 8.89
N ALA A 98 12.77 -8.03 8.91
CA ALA A 98 13.42 -9.33 8.89
C ALA A 98 12.85 -10.26 9.98
N ALA A 99 12.67 -11.55 9.64
CA ALA A 99 12.08 -12.60 10.48
C ALA A 99 10.59 -12.44 10.86
N SER A 100 9.90 -11.41 10.38
CA SER A 100 8.45 -11.27 10.58
C SER A 100 7.67 -12.19 9.65
N VAL A 101 6.50 -12.64 10.11
CA VAL A 101 5.51 -13.33 9.26
C VAL A 101 4.40 -12.35 8.96
N ILE A 102 4.33 -11.87 7.71
CA ILE A 102 3.39 -10.81 7.30
C ILE A 102 2.11 -11.43 6.77
N ARG A 103 0.97 -10.96 7.26
CA ARG A 103 -0.38 -11.40 6.86
C ARG A 103 -1.30 -10.26 6.44
N GLU A 104 -0.90 -9.03 6.74
CA GLU A 104 -1.64 -7.84 6.32
C GLU A 104 -0.72 -6.86 5.63
N VAL A 105 -1.25 -6.26 4.57
CA VAL A 105 -0.62 -5.15 3.88
C VAL A 105 -1.60 -4.01 3.73
N ALA A 106 -1.11 -2.78 3.74
CA ALA A 106 -1.96 -1.61 3.62
C ALA A 106 -1.28 -0.43 2.95
N VAL A 107 -2.09 0.44 2.34
CA VAL A 107 -1.66 1.75 1.86
C VAL A 107 -2.19 2.81 2.81
N PHE A 108 -1.28 3.64 3.31
CA PHE A 108 -1.58 4.80 4.13
C PHE A 108 -1.24 6.09 3.39
N ALA A 109 -2.10 7.09 3.52
CA ALA A 109 -1.90 8.42 2.98
C ALA A 109 -1.71 9.47 4.07
N GLY A 110 -0.80 10.41 3.84
CA GLY A 110 -0.57 11.54 4.75
C GLY A 110 0.12 11.15 6.07
N THR A 111 0.84 10.02 6.10
CA THR A 111 1.67 9.63 7.25
C THR A 111 2.75 10.69 7.49
N ARG A 112 3.00 11.03 8.76
CA ARG A 112 4.10 11.92 9.17
C ARG A 112 5.06 11.17 10.07
N THR A 113 6.34 11.22 9.74
CA THR A 113 7.44 10.62 10.50
C THR A 113 8.10 11.63 11.42
N LYS A 114 8.87 11.16 12.41
CA LYS A 114 9.66 12.03 13.30
C LYS A 114 10.70 12.82 12.49
N PRO A 115 10.96 14.10 12.86
CA PRO A 115 11.85 14.97 12.08
C PRO A 115 13.34 14.56 12.16
N ASP A 116 13.76 13.92 13.26
CA ASP A 116 15.17 13.62 13.54
C ASP A 116 15.62 12.24 13.02
N LEU A 117 14.87 11.66 12.08
CA LEU A 117 15.22 10.36 11.49
C LEU A 117 16.36 10.50 10.48
N PRO A 118 17.23 9.47 10.34
CA PRO A 118 18.29 9.44 9.36
C PRO A 118 17.85 9.85 7.95
N ALA A 119 18.65 10.72 7.31
CA ALA A 119 18.41 11.13 5.93
C ALA A 119 18.42 9.92 4.98
N GLY A 120 17.46 9.89 4.05
CA GLY A 120 17.32 8.79 3.09
C GLY A 120 16.66 7.52 3.65
N GLN A 121 16.31 7.48 4.93
CA GLN A 121 15.48 6.40 5.47
C GLN A 121 14.13 6.37 4.75
N ARG A 122 13.71 5.16 4.33
CA ARG A 122 12.44 4.92 3.62
C ARG A 122 11.53 3.93 4.31
N TYR A 123 12.04 3.15 5.25
CA TYR A 123 11.27 2.22 6.06
C TYR A 123 11.19 2.73 7.49
N PHE A 124 9.99 2.76 8.07
CA PHE A 124 9.70 3.36 9.36
C PHE A 124 8.91 2.40 10.23
N THR A 125 9.34 2.21 11.47
CA THR A 125 8.58 1.45 12.47
C THR A 125 7.45 2.30 13.08
N PRO A 126 6.44 1.69 13.72
CA PRO A 126 5.33 2.43 14.33
C PRO A 126 5.75 3.54 15.29
N ASP A 127 6.80 3.32 16.08
CA ASP A 127 7.34 4.30 17.02
C ASP A 127 8.07 5.46 16.33
N GLN A 128 8.41 5.36 15.05
CA GLN A 128 9.04 6.42 14.27
C GLN A 128 8.02 7.36 13.60
N MET A 129 6.72 7.08 13.75
CA MET A 129 5.64 7.91 13.23
C MET A 129 5.12 8.89 14.30
N VAL A 130 4.82 10.12 13.87
CA VAL A 130 4.13 11.12 14.71
C VAL A 130 2.64 11.23 14.36
N ALA A 131 2.27 10.84 13.14
CA ALA A 131 0.87 10.69 12.75
C ALA A 131 0.74 9.53 11.77
N PRO A 132 -0.19 8.58 12.00
CA PRO A 132 -0.36 7.42 11.13
C PRO A 132 -0.91 7.79 9.75
N GLY A 133 -1.60 8.92 9.60
CA GLY A 133 -2.33 9.26 8.39
C GLY A 133 -3.63 8.48 8.27
N THR A 134 -4.13 8.31 7.06
CA THR A 134 -5.39 7.61 6.76
C THR A 134 -5.11 6.26 6.12
N LEU A 135 -5.73 5.18 6.62
CA LEU A 135 -5.74 3.87 5.96
C LEU A 135 -6.64 3.96 4.72
N VAL A 136 -6.05 3.75 3.53
CA VAL A 136 -6.74 3.90 2.24
C VAL A 136 -7.17 2.54 1.67
N ALA A 137 -6.30 1.54 1.78
CA ALA A 137 -6.55 0.19 1.33
C ALA A 137 -5.88 -0.79 2.29
N LEU A 138 -6.54 -1.93 2.52
CA LEU A 138 -6.10 -3.03 3.37
C LEU A 138 -6.32 -4.32 2.60
N GLU A 139 -5.39 -5.24 2.70
CA GLU A 139 -5.51 -6.59 2.17
C GLU A 139 -4.92 -7.58 3.17
N ARG A 140 -5.65 -8.68 3.41
CA ARG A 140 -5.14 -9.84 4.12
C ARG A 140 -4.60 -10.84 3.11
N ILE A 141 -3.34 -11.20 3.29
CA ILE A 141 -2.59 -12.01 2.34
C ILE A 141 -2.21 -13.36 2.96
N THR A 142 -1.94 -14.34 2.11
CA THR A 142 -1.24 -15.56 2.51
C THR A 142 0.09 -15.19 3.19
N PRO A 143 0.49 -15.87 4.28
CA PRO A 143 1.68 -15.52 5.05
C PRO A 143 2.95 -15.39 4.21
N ILE A 144 3.64 -14.26 4.35
CA ILE A 144 4.99 -14.05 3.82
C ILE A 144 5.99 -14.16 4.96
N HIS A 145 6.90 -15.13 4.89
CA HIS A 145 7.98 -15.30 5.85
C HIS A 145 9.18 -14.45 5.44
N ARG A 146 9.36 -13.30 6.10
CA ARG A 146 10.43 -12.35 5.76
C ARG A 146 11.80 -12.91 6.11
N SER A 147 12.71 -12.82 5.13
CA SER A 147 14.10 -13.22 5.27
C SER A 147 15.02 -12.11 4.74
N PRO A 148 16.19 -11.87 5.37
CA PRO A 148 17.18 -10.93 4.87
C PRO A 148 17.87 -11.39 3.57
N ALA A 149 17.55 -12.59 3.07
CA ALA A 149 18.03 -13.08 1.77
C ALA A 149 17.15 -12.65 0.58
N THR A 150 15.92 -12.19 0.83
CA THR A 150 14.92 -11.91 -0.22
C THR A 150 14.37 -10.50 -0.09
N ARG A 151 14.20 -9.82 -1.23
CA ARG A 151 13.44 -8.57 -1.32
C ARG A 151 12.03 -8.88 -1.79
N GLU A 152 11.04 -8.44 -1.02
CA GLU A 152 9.65 -8.48 -1.47
C GLU A 152 9.33 -7.22 -2.28
N THR A 153 8.67 -7.43 -3.41
CA THR A 153 8.16 -6.36 -4.26
C THR A 153 6.67 -6.50 -4.45
N PHE A 154 5.96 -5.39 -4.43
CA PHE A 154 4.52 -5.32 -4.66
C PHE A 154 4.24 -4.37 -5.82
N GLU A 155 3.35 -4.82 -6.72
CA GLU A 155 2.63 -3.95 -7.64
C GLU A 155 1.16 -3.98 -7.23
N HIS A 156 0.59 -2.82 -6.94
CA HIS A 156 -0.80 -2.72 -6.51
C HIS A 156 -1.50 -1.61 -7.29
N VAL A 157 -2.75 -1.84 -7.71
CA VAL A 157 -3.57 -0.83 -8.39
C VAL A 157 -4.75 -0.46 -7.50
N ILE A 158 -4.77 0.78 -7.01
CA ILE A 158 -5.94 1.34 -6.31
C ILE A 158 -6.88 1.94 -7.35
N SER A 159 -8.17 1.62 -7.25
CA SER A 159 -9.23 2.17 -8.10
C SER A 159 -10.26 2.91 -7.25
N LEU A 160 -10.54 4.17 -7.59
CA LEU A 160 -11.51 5.03 -6.91
C LEU A 160 -12.82 5.15 -7.70
#